data_AF-A0A179S5E0-F1
#
_entry.id   AF-A0A179S5E0-F1
#
_cell.length_a   1.000
_cell.length_b   1.000
_cell.length_c   1.000
_cell.angle_alpha   90.00
_cell.angle_beta   90.00
_cell.angle_gamma   90.00
#
_symmetry.space_group_name_H-M   'P 1'
#
loop_
_entity.id
_entity.type
_entity.pdbx_description
1 polymer ?
#
loop_
_entity_poly.entity_id
_entity_poly.type
_entity_poly.pdbx_seq_one_letter_code
_entity_poly.pdbx_strand_id
1 'polypeptide(L)'
;MSKTITADFKSRRDAEMAVEHIVQEHDLDRKAVSIGPASSENTAGTEAARADVEKGHLKADTDGEPALHGKVRVSVHVDDANADKVMDSIKTFHGEKVS
;
A
#
# COMPACT_ATOMS: atom_id res chain seq x y z
N MET A 1 -20.48 10.26 10.18
CA MET A 1 -20.51 8.85 9.79
C MET A 1 -19.07 8.42 9.51
N SER A 2 -18.78 7.12 9.50
CA SER A 2 -17.48 6.62 9.02
C SER A 2 -17.57 6.19 7.57
N LYS A 3 -16.47 6.33 6.83
CA LYS A 3 -16.34 5.94 5.43
C LYS A 3 -14.99 5.29 5.19
N THR A 4 -14.87 4.59 4.07
CA THR A 4 -13.57 4.10 3.60
C THR A 4 -13.16 4.91 2.38
N ILE A 5 -11.94 5.45 2.41
CA ILE A 5 -11.31 6.14 1.29
C ILE A 5 -10.24 5.21 0.73
N THR A 6 -10.34 4.92 -0.56
CA THR A 6 -9.38 4.08 -1.27
C THR A 6 -8.64 4.93 -2.30
N ALA A 7 -7.34 4.77 -2.41
CA ALA A 7 -6.52 5.44 -3.42
C ALA A 7 -5.41 4.53 -3.94
N ASP A 8 -5.13 4.65 -5.23
CA ASP A 8 -4.04 3.94 -5.90
C ASP A 8 -2.85 4.88 -6.09
N PHE A 9 -1.66 4.34 -5.84
CA PHE A 9 -0.37 5.01 -5.92
C PHE A 9 0.49 4.31 -6.97
N LYS A 10 1.26 5.10 -7.71
CA LYS A 10 2.18 4.57 -8.72
C LYS A 10 3.43 3.96 -8.11
N SER A 11 3.80 4.37 -6.90
CA SER A 11 4.95 3.84 -6.17
C SER A 11 4.56 3.45 -4.74
N ARG A 12 5.22 2.41 -4.25
CA ARG A 12 5.10 2.00 -2.84
C ARG A 12 5.59 3.08 -1.88
N ARG A 13 6.62 3.83 -2.29
CA ARG A 13 7.18 4.91 -1.47
C ARG A 13 6.18 6.05 -1.25
N ASP A 14 5.46 6.45 -2.30
CA ASP A 14 4.42 7.47 -2.18
C ASP A 14 3.27 7.01 -1.28
N ALA A 15 2.86 5.74 -1.40
CA ALA A 15 1.85 5.15 -0.54
C ALA A 15 2.29 5.14 0.93
N GLU A 16 3.52 4.73 1.22
CA GLU A 16 4.07 4.71 2.58
C GLU A 16 4.17 6.12 3.19
N MET A 17 4.65 7.10 2.42
CA MET A 17 4.70 8.51 2.86
C MET A 17 3.32 9.08 3.12
N ALA A 18 2.32 8.74 2.29
CA ALA A 18 0.94 9.12 2.55
C ALA A 18 0.41 8.53 3.86
N VAL A 19 0.67 7.25 4.11
CA VAL A 19 0.24 6.61 5.37
C VAL A 19 0.92 7.22 6.59
N GLU A 20 2.23 7.46 6.51
CA GLU A 20 2.96 8.12 7.59
C GLU A 20 2.37 9.50 7.91
N HIS A 21 2.14 10.32 6.88
CA HIS A 21 1.56 11.64 7.05
C HIS A 21 0.14 11.57 7.61
N ILE A 22 -0.68 10.61 7.16
CA ILE A 22 -2.05 10.42 7.63
C ILE A 22 -2.09 10.05 9.12
N VAL A 23 -1.21 9.15 9.56
CA VAL A 23 -1.16 8.70 10.95
C VAL A 23 -0.59 9.79 11.85
N GLN A 24 0.45 10.49 11.41
CA GLN A 24 1.15 11.49 12.23
C GLN A 24 0.39 12.82 12.35
N GLU A 25 -0.15 13.35 11.24
CA GLU A 25 -0.79 14.67 11.25
C GLU A 25 -2.26 14.63 11.71
N HIS A 26 -2.96 13.51 11.46
CA HIS A 26 -4.41 13.43 11.72
C HIS A 26 -4.77 12.54 12.91
N ASP A 27 -3.77 12.06 13.65
CA ASP A 27 -3.90 11.17 14.83
C ASP A 27 -4.81 9.96 14.55
N LEU A 28 -4.74 9.45 13.32
CA LEU A 28 -5.50 8.28 12.89
C LEU A 28 -4.79 7.01 13.34
N ASP A 29 -5.54 6.08 13.93
CA ASP A 29 -4.99 4.77 14.30
C ASP A 29 -4.41 4.10 13.05
N ARG A 30 -3.15 3.68 13.11
CA ARG A 30 -2.48 2.93 12.04
C ARG A 30 -3.30 1.71 11.61
N LYS A 31 -4.09 1.11 12.51
CA LYS A 31 -5.00 -0.01 12.24
C LYS A 31 -6.15 0.35 11.30
N ALA A 32 -6.49 1.63 11.17
CA ALA A 32 -7.48 2.13 10.23
C ALA A 32 -6.95 2.19 8.78
N VAL A 33 -5.65 1.93 8.56
CA VAL A 33 -5.00 2.03 7.25
C VAL A 33 -4.50 0.66 6.78
N SER A 34 -4.79 0.30 5.55
CA SER A 34 -4.29 -0.91 4.89
C SER A 34 -3.59 -0.56 3.58
N ILE A 35 -2.47 -1.22 3.30
CA ILE A 35 -1.72 -1.09 2.04
C ILE A 35 -1.68 -2.47 1.37
N GLY A 36 -2.02 -2.54 0.09
CA GLY A 36 -2.03 -3.78 -0.68
C GLY A 36 -1.86 -3.56 -2.18
N PRO A 37 -1.85 -4.62 -2.98
CA PRO A 37 -1.84 -4.50 -4.44
C PRO A 37 -3.15 -3.91 -4.97
N ALA A 38 -3.10 -3.05 -5.99
CA ALA A 38 -4.31 -2.46 -6.59
C ALA A 38 -5.10 -3.41 -7.52
N SER A 39 -4.50 -4.52 -7.96
CA SER A 39 -5.13 -5.57 -8.77
C SER A 39 -4.69 -6.94 -8.28
N SER A 40 -5.53 -7.96 -8.45
CA SER A 40 -5.21 -9.39 -8.22
C SER A 40 -4.09 -9.92 -9.13
N GLU A 41 -3.69 -9.15 -10.14
CA GLU A 41 -2.52 -9.45 -10.96
C GLU A 41 -1.19 -9.05 -10.29
N ASN A 42 -1.24 -8.29 -9.20
CA ASN A 42 -0.07 -7.88 -8.40
C ASN A 42 0.14 -8.75 -7.14
N THR A 43 -0.53 -9.90 -7.03
CA THR A 43 -0.17 -10.97 -6.09
C THR A 43 1.03 -11.77 -6.61
N ALA A 44 2.15 -11.08 -6.85
CA ALA A 44 3.44 -11.75 -6.92
C ALA A 44 3.79 -12.22 -5.50
N GLY A 45 3.40 -13.46 -5.18
CA GLY A 45 3.72 -14.12 -3.91
C GLY A 45 2.52 -14.40 -3.01
N THR A 46 1.52 -15.13 -3.51
CA THR A 46 0.65 -15.95 -2.63
C THR A 46 1.22 -17.36 -2.50
N GLU A 47 2.53 -17.48 -2.27
CA GLU A 47 3.12 -18.72 -1.77
C GLU A 47 3.64 -18.45 -0.38
N ALA A 48 2.98 -19.07 0.60
CA ALA A 48 3.43 -19.11 1.98
C ALA A 48 4.91 -19.51 1.99
N ALA A 49 5.71 -18.74 2.74
CA ALA A 49 7.10 -19.06 3.01
C ALA A 49 7.16 -20.48 3.61
N ARG A 50 7.41 -21.47 2.74
CA ARG A 50 7.75 -22.82 3.16
C ARG A 50 9.22 -22.76 3.54
N ALA A 51 9.42 -22.47 4.84
CA ALA A 51 10.65 -22.81 5.52
C ALA A 51 11.05 -24.26 5.18
N ASP A 52 12.35 -24.48 5.13
CA ASP A 52 13.05 -25.76 4.94
C ASP A 52 13.14 -26.30 3.51
N VAL A 53 14.14 -25.81 2.76
CA VAL A 53 14.97 -26.70 1.95
C VAL A 53 16.44 -26.32 2.10
N GLU A 54 17.18 -27.22 2.74
CA GLU A 54 18.62 -27.19 2.91
C GLU A 54 19.37 -27.05 1.56
N LYS A 55 20.50 -26.33 1.66
CA LYS A 55 21.76 -26.54 0.93
C LYS A 55 21.75 -26.45 -0.60
N GLY A 56 22.60 -25.53 -1.04
CA GLY A 56 23.54 -25.80 -2.12
C GLY A 56 23.17 -25.11 -3.42
N HIS A 57 24.05 -24.19 -3.82
CA HIS A 57 24.28 -23.75 -5.19
C HIS A 57 23.04 -23.55 -6.07
N LEU A 58 22.74 -22.30 -6.37
CA LEU A 58 23.03 -21.72 -7.68
C LEU A 58 22.63 -20.25 -7.62
N LYS A 59 23.52 -19.39 -8.13
CA LYS A 59 23.18 -18.03 -8.52
C LYS A 59 22.17 -18.17 -9.66
N ALA A 60 20.89 -18.16 -9.33
CA ALA A 60 19.87 -17.76 -10.29
C ALA A 60 19.72 -16.26 -10.07
N ASP A 61 20.36 -15.49 -10.94
CA ASP A 61 19.94 -14.12 -11.22
C ASP A 61 18.42 -14.17 -11.38
N THR A 62 17.70 -13.74 -10.35
CA THR A 62 16.30 -13.43 -10.52
C THR A 62 16.31 -12.10 -11.25
N ASP A 63 16.45 -12.17 -12.56
CA ASP A 63 16.04 -11.15 -13.54
C ASP A 63 14.50 -11.04 -13.53
N GLY A 64 13.93 -10.91 -12.33
CA GLY A 64 12.64 -10.33 -12.12
C GLY A 64 12.95 -8.92 -11.68
N GLU A 65 12.85 -7.95 -12.59
CA GLU A 65 12.52 -6.59 -12.17
C GLU A 65 11.45 -6.75 -11.09
N PRO A 66 11.69 -6.28 -9.86
CA PRO A 66 10.72 -6.43 -8.81
C PRO A 66 9.39 -5.96 -9.38
N ALA A 67 8.29 -6.67 -9.12
CA ALA A 67 6.94 -6.25 -9.51
C ALA A 67 6.50 -4.92 -8.83
N LEU A 68 7.44 -4.04 -8.49
CA LEU A 68 7.33 -2.65 -8.06
C LEU A 68 6.67 -1.75 -9.12
N HIS A 69 6.36 -2.26 -10.31
CA HIS A 69 5.54 -1.58 -11.32
C HIS A 69 4.02 -1.77 -11.12
N GLY A 70 3.61 -2.55 -10.11
CA GLY A 70 2.22 -2.68 -9.71
C GLY A 70 1.74 -1.45 -8.96
N LYS A 71 0.63 -0.85 -9.41
CA LYS A 71 -0.08 0.17 -8.61
C LYS A 71 -0.34 -0.37 -7.20
N VAL A 72 -0.07 0.45 -6.18
CA VAL A 72 -0.28 0.12 -4.76
C VAL A 72 -1.57 0.78 -4.31
N ARG A 73 -2.43 0.04 -3.64
CA ARG A 73 -3.69 0.56 -3.09
C ARG A 73 -3.56 0.81 -1.60
N VAL A 74 -3.98 1.99 -1.17
CA VAL A 74 -4.17 2.36 0.22
C VAL A 74 -5.66 2.49 0.49
N SER A 75 -6.13 1.85 1.56
CA SER A 75 -7.49 2.01 2.06
C SER A 75 -7.44 2.55 3.48
N VAL A 76 -8.20 3.61 3.75
CA VAL A 76 -8.25 4.31 5.02
C VAL A 76 -9.69 4.34 5.51
N HIS A 77 -9.94 3.77 6.69
CA HIS A 77 -11.22 3.91 7.37
C HIS A 77 -11.20 5.18 8.22
N VAL A 78 -12.13 6.10 7.99
CA VAL A 78 -12.08 7.43 8.58
C VAL A 78 -13.47 8.02 8.79
N ASP A 79 -13.63 8.83 9.83
CA ASP A 79 -14.84 9.63 10.02
C ASP A 79 -14.94 10.77 9.00
N ASP A 80 -16.17 11.20 8.70
CA ASP A 80 -16.42 12.32 7.78
C ASP A 80 -15.60 13.57 8.12
N ALA A 81 -15.39 13.85 9.42
CA ALA A 81 -14.64 15.01 9.90
C ALA A 81 -13.15 15.00 9.50
N ASN A 82 -12.58 13.82 9.22
CA ASN A 82 -11.18 13.66 8.83
C ASN A 82 -11.03 13.24 7.35
N ALA A 83 -12.14 13.10 6.62
CA ALA A 83 -12.12 12.65 5.23
C ALA A 83 -11.37 13.61 4.31
N ASP A 84 -11.57 14.92 4.46
CA ASP A 84 -10.89 15.92 3.62
C ASP A 84 -9.39 15.94 3.88
N LYS A 85 -8.98 15.80 5.14
CA LYS A 85 -7.57 15.73 5.55
C LYS A 85 -6.85 14.50 4.98
N VAL A 86 -7.52 13.34 5.00
CA VAL A 86 -7.02 12.12 4.37
C VAL A 86 -6.89 12.30 2.85
N MET A 87 -7.88 12.93 2.22
CA MET A 87 -7.85 13.22 0.78
C MET A 87 -6.72 14.18 0.39
N ASP A 88 -6.44 15.19 1.20
CA ASP A 88 -5.36 16.13 0.97
C ASP A 88 -3.99 15.45 1.11
N SER A 89 -3.85 14.56 2.08
CA SER A 89 -2.64 13.73 2.23
C SER A 89 -2.44 12.84 1.00
N ILE A 90 -3.48 12.12 0.57
CA ILE A 90 -3.44 11.29 -0.64
C ILE A 90 -2.97 12.09 -1.86
N LYS A 91 -3.53 13.28 -2.08
CA LYS A 91 -3.15 14.15 -3.22
C LYS A 91 -1.72 14.65 -3.12
N THR A 92 -1.27 15.00 -1.91
CA THR A 92 0.10 15.49 -1.65
C THR A 92 1.15 14.48 -2.08
N PHE A 93 0.84 13.19 -1.92
CA PHE A 93 1.71 12.08 -2.31
C PHE A 93 1.23 11.39 -3.59
N HIS A 94 0.57 12.12 -4.50
CA HIS A 94 0.25 11.66 -5.86
C HIS A 94 -0.68 10.42 -5.93
N GLY A 95 -1.45 10.16 -4.89
CA GLY A 95 -2.46 9.11 -4.89
C GLY A 95 -3.72 9.51 -5.64
N GLU A 96 -4.27 8.58 -6.42
CA GLU A 96 -5.51 8.76 -7.17
C GLU A 96 -6.64 8.02 -6.46
N LYS A 97 -7.66 8.76 -6.00
CA LYS A 97 -8.82 8.14 -5.34
C LYS A 97 -9.51 7.16 -6.28
N VAL A 98 -9.75 5.96 -5.77
CA VAL A 98 -10.59 4.95 -6.41
C VAL A 98 -11.95 4.99 -5.71
N SER A 99 -12.99 5.26 -6.49
CA SER A 99 -14.38 5.40 -6.03
C SER A 99 -14.96 4.11 -5.47
#